data_AF-A0A7U9NBN7-F1
#
_entry.id   AF-A0A7U9NBN7-F1
#
_cell.length_a   1.000
_cell.length_b   1.000
_cell.length_c   1.000
_cell.angle_alpha   90.00
_cell.angle_beta   90.00
_cell.angle_gamma   90.00
#
_symmetry.space_group_name_H-M   'P 1'
#
loop_
_entity.id
_entity.type
_entity.pdbx_description
1 polymer ?
#
loop_
_entity_poly.entity_id
_entity_poly.type
_entity_poly.pdbx_seq_one_letter_code
_entity_poly.pdbx_strand_id
1 'polypeptide(L)'
;MKKKCKKLILAGILIFIITLGIYLFFQPIHVPTRLTAPYDIVIQRGTASITAYLSDEKEIYVPDKILGMKVTYIEQDVFKHLGTNAVILHIPTSVCVARNLYDYQSKSYYTIWFNDVYFEKYAGEEKSINISEKVWERDVTIITTDSFYETDIENIAIPDTITYIGGGAFYGCKNLKQITLPPYLEKIETYTFKYSGIEKIEVPQSVAEIGYGAFSYSALKEIKGLENVEYIDNCAFRGTPWEEDIEGDFVCIYDALHLYRGTESEVVLPATTKAIRGAFCIDEGYNYPIKVTKVFIPESVTSISPKSFYGQKDMEVYIPKSVTAIGCNDATLPPEHAEDIFKIGFGGVIITTEGSPAEAYAIAKGIPYKIITEEEMQQEMEKASNTSK
;
A
#
# COMPACT_ATOMS: atom_id res chain seq x y z
N MET A 1 18.61 51.21 -47.69
CA MET A 1 18.96 49.87 -47.15
C MET A 1 19.84 49.90 -45.90
N LYS A 2 20.93 50.69 -45.81
CA LYS A 2 21.88 50.68 -44.67
C LYS A 2 21.30 51.04 -43.28
N LYS A 3 20.26 51.88 -43.18
CA LYS A 3 19.63 52.25 -41.87
C LYS A 3 18.68 51.18 -41.30
N LYS A 4 18.03 50.37 -42.14
CA LYS A 4 17.14 49.26 -41.69
C LYS A 4 17.95 48.08 -41.15
N CYS A 5 19.07 47.70 -41.80
CA CYS A 5 19.94 46.63 -41.31
C CYS A 5 20.58 46.94 -39.93
N LYS A 6 20.99 48.17 -39.67
CA LYS A 6 21.55 48.55 -38.34
C LYS A 6 20.55 48.42 -37.19
N LYS A 7 19.26 48.71 -37.43
CA LYS A 7 18.20 48.54 -36.42
C LYS A 7 17.88 47.07 -36.12
N LEU A 8 17.89 46.21 -37.15
CA LEU A 8 17.68 44.77 -36.98
C LEU A 8 18.84 44.07 -36.26
N ILE A 9 20.07 44.49 -36.51
CA ILE A 9 21.26 43.95 -35.81
C ILE A 9 21.26 44.39 -34.33
N LEU A 10 20.92 45.65 -34.03
CA LEU A 10 20.80 46.11 -32.64
C LEU A 10 19.67 45.40 -31.88
N ALA A 11 18.52 45.18 -32.53
CA ALA A 11 17.39 44.46 -31.93
C ALA A 11 17.73 42.98 -31.70
N GLY A 12 18.46 42.33 -32.62
CA GLY A 12 18.94 40.95 -32.45
C GLY A 12 19.96 40.81 -31.32
N ILE A 13 20.89 41.77 -31.18
CA ILE A 13 21.85 41.80 -30.06
C ILE A 13 21.14 42.05 -28.72
N LEU A 14 20.14 42.93 -28.69
CA LEU A 14 19.36 43.19 -27.48
C LEU A 14 18.52 41.97 -27.07
N ILE A 15 17.87 41.30 -28.03
CA ILE A 15 17.13 40.06 -27.78
C ILE A 15 18.07 38.94 -27.33
N PHE A 16 19.26 38.82 -27.93
CA PHE A 16 20.27 37.83 -27.54
C PHE A 16 20.84 38.10 -26.14
N ILE A 17 21.05 39.37 -25.75
CA ILE A 17 21.48 39.75 -24.41
C ILE A 17 20.35 39.51 -23.39
N ILE A 18 19.09 39.74 -23.77
CA ILE A 18 17.93 39.45 -22.93
C ILE A 18 17.74 37.94 -22.78
N THR A 19 17.82 37.14 -23.85
CA THR A 19 17.69 35.68 -23.76
C THR A 19 18.89 35.05 -23.09
N LEU A 20 20.12 35.51 -23.30
CA LEU A 20 21.32 35.05 -22.59
C LEU A 20 21.30 35.47 -21.12
N GLY A 21 20.80 36.68 -20.82
CA GLY A 21 20.57 37.16 -19.45
C GLY A 21 19.49 36.35 -18.73
N ILE A 22 18.39 36.02 -19.40
CA ILE A 22 17.34 35.13 -18.89
C ILE A 22 17.89 33.70 -18.72
N TYR A 23 18.68 33.19 -19.68
CA TYR A 23 19.27 31.85 -19.61
C TYR A 23 20.28 31.71 -18.47
N LEU A 24 21.08 32.75 -18.19
CA LEU A 24 21.97 32.82 -17.02
C LEU A 24 21.20 33.00 -15.70
N PHE A 25 20.01 33.60 -15.71
CA PHE A 25 19.10 33.67 -14.56
C PHE A 25 18.48 32.31 -14.17
N PHE A 26 18.52 31.31 -15.07
CA PHE A 26 17.97 29.97 -14.85
C PHE A 26 19.03 28.91 -14.53
N GLN A 27 20.32 29.26 -14.48
CA GLN A 27 21.34 28.32 -14.01
C GLN A 27 21.42 28.37 -12.48
N PRO A 28 21.46 27.21 -11.79
CA PRO A 28 21.71 27.17 -10.36
C PRO A 28 23.03 27.86 -10.03
N ILE A 29 22.97 28.90 -9.20
CA ILE A 29 24.17 29.58 -8.70
C ILE A 29 24.57 28.92 -7.40
N HIS A 30 25.72 28.23 -7.40
CA HIS A 30 26.35 27.76 -6.17
C HIS A 30 27.01 28.93 -5.44
N VAL A 31 26.57 29.20 -4.22
CA VAL A 31 27.13 30.24 -3.38
C VAL A 31 27.74 29.60 -2.13
N PRO A 32 29.07 29.53 -2.04
CA PRO A 32 29.71 29.12 -0.80
C PRO A 32 29.59 30.25 0.23
N THR A 33 28.80 30.06 1.29
CA THR A 33 28.51 31.13 2.27
C THR A 33 29.54 31.21 3.40
N ARG A 34 30.84 31.08 3.07
CA ARG A 34 31.97 31.03 4.02
C ARG A 34 32.10 32.21 5.01
N LEU A 35 31.31 33.26 4.86
CA LEU A 35 31.40 34.48 5.68
C LEU A 35 30.24 34.70 6.67
N THR A 36 29.13 33.93 6.60
CA THR A 36 27.96 34.22 7.46
C THR A 36 27.15 33.03 7.96
N ALA A 37 27.23 31.85 7.33
CA ALA A 37 26.57 30.64 7.82
C ALA A 37 27.32 29.39 7.33
N PRO A 38 27.27 28.26 8.06
CA PRO A 38 28.00 27.04 7.70
C PRO A 38 27.30 26.23 6.59
N TYR A 39 26.77 26.89 5.56
CA TYR A 39 26.01 26.24 4.49
C TYR A 39 26.57 26.58 3.09
N ASP A 40 26.67 25.59 2.22
CA ASP A 40 26.64 25.84 0.78
C ASP A 40 25.18 25.84 0.33
N ILE A 41 24.83 26.80 -0.52
CA ILE A 41 23.48 26.90 -1.07
C ILE A 41 23.49 26.99 -2.59
N VAL A 42 22.40 26.54 -3.19
CA VAL A 42 22.02 26.81 -4.56
C VAL A 42 20.81 27.73 -4.55
N ILE A 43 20.88 28.80 -5.33
CA ILE A 43 19.75 29.72 -5.51
C ILE A 43 19.04 29.40 -6.81
N GLN A 44 17.74 29.18 -6.75
CA GLN A 44 16.87 29.04 -7.91
C GLN A 44 15.56 29.78 -7.66
N ARG A 45 15.07 30.55 -8.65
CA ARG A 45 13.75 31.21 -8.62
C ARG A 45 13.46 32.06 -7.37
N GLY A 46 14.49 32.64 -6.74
CA GLY A 46 14.32 33.51 -5.57
C GLY A 46 14.31 32.79 -4.21
N THR A 47 14.54 31.47 -4.19
CA THR A 47 14.65 30.66 -2.98
C THR A 47 16.01 29.98 -2.90
N ALA A 48 16.42 29.60 -1.69
CA ALA A 48 17.68 28.90 -1.43
C ALA A 48 17.42 27.42 -1.10
N SER A 49 18.20 26.55 -1.73
CA SER A 49 18.36 25.14 -1.35
C SER A 49 19.71 24.96 -0.68
N ILE A 50 19.77 24.34 0.50
CA ILE A 50 21.03 24.00 1.16
C ILE A 50 21.61 22.75 0.50
N THR A 51 22.84 22.82 0.01
CA THR A 51 23.50 21.74 -0.74
C THR A 51 24.68 21.12 -0.01
N ALA A 52 25.21 21.79 1.01
CA ALA A 52 26.15 21.19 1.96
C ALA A 52 26.12 21.94 3.29
N TYR A 53 26.43 21.24 4.37
CA TYR A 53 26.79 21.83 5.66
C TYR A 53 28.31 21.76 5.81
N LEU A 54 28.93 22.82 6.33
CA LEU A 54 30.39 22.96 6.33
C LEU A 54 31.01 23.03 7.73
N SER A 55 30.18 23.05 8.78
CA SER A 55 30.64 23.05 10.17
C SER A 55 30.68 21.61 10.71
N ASP A 56 31.39 21.43 11.82
CA ASP A 56 31.42 20.18 12.61
C ASP A 56 30.48 20.25 13.83
N GLU A 57 29.73 21.36 13.99
CA GLU A 57 28.72 21.51 15.02
C GLU A 57 27.60 20.49 14.83
N LYS A 58 27.13 19.95 15.95
CA LYS A 58 26.13 18.88 15.99
C LYS A 58 24.76 19.36 16.46
N GLU A 59 24.63 20.61 16.85
CA GLU A 59 23.35 21.25 17.11
C GLU A 59 23.18 22.38 16.09
N ILE A 60 22.32 22.14 15.11
CA ILE A 60 22.29 22.89 13.86
C ILE A 60 20.95 23.58 13.74
N TYR A 61 20.98 24.91 13.67
CA TYR A 61 19.81 25.72 13.43
C TYR A 61 19.76 26.13 11.96
N VAL A 62 18.83 25.55 11.21
CA VAL A 62 18.60 25.91 9.82
C VAL A 62 17.83 27.23 9.80
N PRO A 63 18.37 28.31 9.23
CA PRO A 63 17.69 29.59 9.25
C PRO A 63 16.57 29.63 8.19
N ASP A 64 15.47 30.33 8.49
CA ASP A 64 14.40 30.60 7.52
C ASP A 64 14.89 31.34 6.26
N LYS A 65 16.00 32.06 6.38
CA LYS A 65 16.63 32.79 5.28
C LYS A 65 18.15 32.66 5.31
N ILE A 66 18.75 32.43 4.15
CA ILE A 66 20.20 32.54 3.93
C ILE A 66 20.42 33.63 2.89
N LEU A 67 21.27 34.61 3.20
CA LEU A 67 21.52 35.79 2.35
C LEU A 67 20.23 36.53 1.93
N GLY A 68 19.23 36.57 2.81
CA GLY A 68 17.93 37.20 2.56
C GLY A 68 16.96 36.39 1.70
N MET A 69 17.39 35.27 1.13
CA MET A 69 16.56 34.34 0.36
C MET A 69 15.88 33.35 1.30
N LYS A 70 14.58 33.09 1.10
CA LYS A 70 13.86 32.05 1.86
C LYS A 70 14.50 30.69 1.59
N VAL A 71 14.92 30.00 2.65
CA VAL A 71 15.33 28.61 2.54
C VAL A 71 14.06 27.78 2.36
N THR A 72 14.01 26.96 1.32
CA THR A 72 12.83 26.14 1.02
C THR A 72 13.16 24.67 0.86
N TYR A 73 14.45 24.34 0.74
CA TYR A 73 14.88 22.97 0.49
C TYR A 73 16.24 22.68 1.12
N ILE A 74 16.44 21.45 1.60
CA ILE A 74 17.74 20.91 1.99
C ILE A 74 17.98 19.67 1.12
N GLU A 75 19.05 19.67 0.32
CA GLU A 75 19.40 18.59 -0.59
C GLU A 75 19.85 17.32 0.14
N GLN A 76 19.98 16.23 -0.61
CA GLN A 76 20.48 14.96 -0.11
C GLN A 76 21.93 15.09 0.41
N ASP A 77 22.28 14.31 1.44
CA ASP A 77 23.62 14.17 2.00
C ASP A 77 24.25 15.46 2.56
N VAL A 78 23.46 16.52 2.80
CA VAL A 78 23.95 17.83 3.28
C VAL A 78 24.79 17.71 4.55
N PHE A 79 24.48 16.77 5.44
CA PHE A 79 25.12 16.59 6.74
C PHE A 79 26.06 15.36 6.83
N LYS A 80 26.37 14.72 5.69
CA LYS A 80 27.06 13.41 5.67
C LYS A 80 28.44 13.39 6.35
N HIS A 81 29.15 14.52 6.41
CA HIS A 81 30.52 14.58 6.91
C HIS A 81 30.61 14.62 8.44
N LEU A 82 29.50 14.86 9.15
CA LEU A 82 29.46 14.96 10.62
C LEU A 82 29.69 13.64 11.35
N GLY A 83 29.74 12.52 10.60
CA GLY A 83 30.06 11.20 11.12
C GLY A 83 28.97 10.59 12.02
N THR A 84 29.36 9.65 12.87
CA THR A 84 28.47 8.70 13.57
C THR A 84 27.88 9.20 14.90
N ASN A 85 27.93 10.51 15.19
CA ASN A 85 27.43 11.06 16.45
C ASN A 85 26.12 11.82 16.23
N ALA A 86 25.21 11.77 17.20
CA ALA A 86 23.90 12.42 17.12
C ALA A 86 24.02 13.90 16.70
N VAL A 87 23.24 14.29 15.67
CA VAL A 87 23.10 15.65 15.17
C VAL A 87 21.66 16.11 15.40
N ILE A 88 21.49 17.19 16.16
CA ILE A 88 20.22 17.86 16.45
C ILE A 88 20.00 18.92 15.37
N LEU A 89 18.86 18.86 14.67
CA LEU A 89 18.50 19.78 13.58
C LEU A 89 17.24 20.56 13.95
N HIS A 90 17.35 21.89 14.07
CA HIS A 90 16.21 22.79 14.20
C HIS A 90 15.86 23.34 12.81
N ILE A 91 14.85 22.74 12.18
CA ILE A 91 14.41 23.08 10.81
C ILE A 91 13.06 23.82 10.88
N PRO A 92 12.96 25.04 10.32
CA PRO A 92 11.69 25.75 10.25
C PRO A 92 10.67 25.00 9.40
N THR A 93 9.39 25.08 9.79
CA THR A 93 8.26 24.42 9.10
C THR A 93 8.08 24.84 7.64
N SER A 94 8.78 25.89 7.22
CA SER A 94 8.74 26.43 5.87
C SER A 94 9.79 25.83 4.91
N VAL A 95 10.64 24.93 5.41
CA VAL A 95 11.76 24.30 4.70
C VAL A 95 11.48 22.80 4.47
N CYS A 96 11.43 22.38 3.21
CA CYS A 96 11.35 20.97 2.85
C CYS A 96 12.73 20.31 2.95
N VAL A 97 12.81 19.02 3.30
CA VAL A 97 14.07 18.26 3.31
C VAL A 97 13.99 17.13 2.28
N ALA A 98 15.07 16.91 1.54
CA ALA A 98 15.19 15.79 0.62
C ALA A 98 15.07 14.43 1.36
N ARG A 99 14.66 13.40 0.61
CA ARG A 99 14.56 12.01 1.10
C ARG A 99 15.90 11.52 1.69
N ASN A 100 15.83 10.64 2.67
CA ASN A 100 16.95 9.97 3.36
C ASN A 100 17.80 10.86 4.29
N LEU A 101 17.25 11.34 5.39
CA LEU A 101 18.10 11.74 6.52
C LEU A 101 18.51 10.47 7.29
N TYR A 102 19.77 10.09 7.14
CA TYR A 102 20.34 8.90 7.74
C TYR A 102 20.51 9.04 9.26
N ASP A 103 19.97 8.11 10.04
CA ASP A 103 20.49 7.84 11.39
C ASP A 103 21.67 6.87 11.27
N TYR A 104 22.88 7.43 11.24
CA TYR A 104 24.13 6.68 11.10
C TYR A 104 24.40 5.67 12.22
N GLN A 105 23.77 5.79 13.40
CA GLN A 105 24.00 4.85 14.50
C GLN A 105 23.16 3.58 14.37
N SER A 106 21.94 3.68 13.83
CA SER A 106 20.99 2.58 13.75
C SER A 106 20.84 1.98 12.35
N LYS A 107 21.57 2.51 11.35
CA LYS A 107 21.41 2.15 9.92
C LYS A 107 19.95 2.21 9.47
N SER A 108 19.18 3.08 10.12
CA SER A 108 17.78 3.36 9.86
C SER A 108 17.65 4.71 9.17
N TYR A 109 16.70 4.80 8.25
CA TYR A 109 16.55 5.93 7.35
C TYR A 109 15.26 6.64 7.74
N TYR A 110 15.36 7.92 8.14
CA TYR A 110 14.20 8.72 8.47
C TYR A 110 14.07 9.88 7.48
N THR A 111 12.84 10.26 7.16
CA THR A 111 12.56 11.41 6.29
C THR A 111 11.50 12.29 6.97
N ILE A 112 11.63 13.61 6.83
CA ILE A 112 10.59 14.55 7.28
C ILE A 112 9.79 15.01 6.07
N TRP A 113 8.47 14.82 6.10
CA TRP A 113 7.55 15.32 5.08
C TRP A 113 6.40 16.08 5.74
N PHE A 114 6.18 17.34 5.35
CA PHE A 114 5.08 18.21 5.81
C PHE A 114 4.73 18.13 7.32
N ASN A 115 5.74 18.11 8.21
CA ASN A 115 5.64 18.05 9.68
C ASN A 115 5.59 16.64 10.30
N ASP A 116 5.62 15.57 9.52
CA ASP A 116 5.67 14.20 10.06
C ASP A 116 7.05 13.58 9.82
N VAL A 117 7.44 12.68 10.73
CA VAL A 117 8.66 11.88 10.57
C VAL A 117 8.29 10.45 10.15
N TYR A 118 8.93 10.00 9.08
CA TYR A 118 8.70 8.71 8.44
C TYR A 118 9.94 7.85 8.59
N PHE A 119 9.78 6.59 8.99
CA PHE A 119 10.78 5.55 8.86
C PHE A 119 10.74 5.01 7.44
N GLU A 120 11.76 5.32 6.63
CA GLU A 120 11.83 5.01 5.21
C GLU A 120 12.38 3.60 4.94
N LYS A 121 13.50 3.25 5.58
CA LYS A 121 14.19 1.99 5.31
C LYS A 121 15.05 1.57 6.49
N TYR A 122 15.25 0.27 6.62
CA TYR A 122 16.28 -0.33 7.42
C TYR A 122 17.36 -0.93 6.50
N ALA A 123 18.62 -0.61 6.76
CA ALA A 123 19.77 -1.23 6.08
C ALA A 123 20.79 -1.80 7.08
N GLY A 124 20.32 -2.15 8.27
CA GLY A 124 21.16 -2.75 9.30
C GLY A 124 21.25 -4.26 9.23
N GLU A 125 22.11 -4.81 10.09
CA GLU A 125 22.33 -6.25 10.28
C GLU A 125 21.89 -6.70 11.69
N GLU A 126 21.48 -5.73 12.51
CA GLU A 126 20.96 -5.92 13.84
C GLU A 126 19.68 -6.75 13.79
N LYS A 127 19.57 -7.71 14.70
CA LYS A 127 18.43 -8.62 14.80
C LYS A 127 17.31 -8.08 15.67
N SER A 128 17.56 -7.04 16.46
CA SER A 128 16.57 -6.46 17.36
C SER A 128 16.56 -4.96 17.18
N ILE A 129 15.43 -4.44 16.72
CA ILE A 129 15.25 -3.03 16.37
C ILE A 129 14.28 -2.39 17.35
N ASN A 130 14.58 -1.15 17.71
CA ASN A 130 13.65 -0.29 18.41
C ASN A 130 13.49 0.96 17.55
N ILE A 131 12.32 1.14 16.95
CA ILE A 131 12.02 2.36 16.22
C ILE A 131 11.84 3.47 17.26
N SER A 132 12.67 4.50 17.17
CA SER A 132 12.59 5.64 18.08
C SER A 132 11.21 6.28 18.02
N GLU A 133 10.59 6.48 19.19
CA GLU A 133 9.32 7.22 19.30
C GLU A 133 9.46 8.63 18.73
N LYS A 134 10.61 9.27 18.99
CA LYS A 134 10.93 10.61 18.50
C LYS A 134 12.24 10.66 17.75
N VAL A 135 12.23 11.40 16.65
CA VAL A 135 13.43 11.83 15.95
C VAL A 135 13.34 13.34 15.78
N TRP A 136 14.35 14.06 16.26
CA TRP A 136 14.37 15.53 16.31
C TRP A 136 13.16 16.15 17.03
N GLU A 137 12.83 15.60 18.21
CA GLU A 137 11.71 16.05 19.07
C GLU A 137 10.31 15.89 18.43
N ARG A 138 10.22 15.25 17.26
CA ARG A 138 8.97 14.95 16.56
C ARG A 138 8.66 13.48 16.64
N ASP A 139 7.38 13.16 16.73
CA ASP A 139 6.90 11.78 16.74
C ASP A 139 7.14 11.13 15.36
N VAL A 140 7.64 9.90 15.37
CA VAL A 140 7.65 9.05 14.17
C VAL A 140 6.26 8.45 14.05
N THR A 141 5.56 8.76 12.96
CA THR A 141 4.16 8.37 12.78
C THR A 141 3.97 7.31 11.71
N ILE A 142 4.98 7.08 10.86
CA ILE A 142 4.83 6.26 9.67
C ILE A 142 6.04 5.34 9.47
N ILE A 143 5.78 4.05 9.27
CA ILE A 143 6.71 3.10 8.64
C ILE A 143 6.31 2.98 7.17
N THR A 144 7.21 3.28 6.25
CA THR A 144 6.85 3.32 4.82
C THR A 144 6.82 1.92 4.18
N THR A 145 6.42 1.89 2.92
CA THR A 145 6.45 0.70 2.07
C THR A 145 7.84 0.07 2.04
N ASP A 146 7.90 -1.26 2.13
CA ASP A 146 9.12 -2.06 2.03
C ASP A 146 10.27 -1.71 3.01
N SER A 147 9.97 -0.99 4.10
CA SER A 147 11.01 -0.48 5.02
C SER A 147 11.91 -1.55 5.63
N PHE A 148 11.40 -2.77 5.88
CA PHE A 148 12.15 -3.92 6.37
C PHE A 148 12.13 -5.11 5.39
N TYR A 149 11.94 -4.85 4.10
CA TYR A 149 11.85 -5.89 3.06
C TYR A 149 13.06 -6.85 3.08
N GLU A 150 12.77 -8.15 3.25
CA GLU A 150 13.73 -9.27 3.30
C GLU A 150 14.87 -9.10 4.32
N THR A 151 14.59 -8.45 5.46
CA THR A 151 15.59 -8.28 6.53
C THR A 151 15.65 -9.48 7.48
N ASP A 152 16.79 -9.65 8.15
CA ASP A 152 17.05 -10.74 9.10
C ASP A 152 16.59 -10.44 10.54
N ILE A 153 15.75 -9.41 10.75
CA ILE A 153 15.30 -9.00 12.09
C ILE A 153 14.54 -10.13 12.80
N GLU A 154 14.81 -10.30 14.08
CA GLU A 154 14.15 -11.26 14.99
C GLU A 154 13.13 -10.55 15.91
N ASN A 155 13.41 -9.31 16.30
CA ASN A 155 12.54 -8.51 17.15
C ASN A 155 12.45 -7.06 16.64
N ILE A 156 11.26 -6.47 16.75
CA ILE A 156 11.06 -5.05 16.52
C ILE A 156 10.11 -4.47 17.58
N ALA A 157 10.50 -3.33 18.17
CA ALA A 157 9.62 -2.49 18.96
C ALA A 157 9.15 -1.32 18.09
N ILE A 158 7.83 -1.25 17.88
CA ILE A 158 7.15 -0.16 17.16
C ILE A 158 6.53 0.78 18.21
N PRO A 159 6.80 2.09 18.19
CA PRO A 159 6.22 3.02 19.14
C PRO A 159 4.73 3.27 18.85
N ASP A 160 3.96 3.60 19.89
CA ASP A 160 2.51 3.87 19.80
C ASP A 160 2.16 5.07 18.93
N THR A 161 3.15 5.93 18.63
CA THR A 161 3.01 7.07 17.73
C THR A 161 2.80 6.68 16.28
N ILE A 162 3.13 5.43 15.89
CA ILE A 162 2.95 4.94 14.52
C ILE A 162 1.46 4.73 14.22
N THR A 163 0.96 5.43 13.21
CA THR A 163 -0.42 5.31 12.72
C THR A 163 -0.51 4.61 11.37
N TYR A 164 0.61 4.47 10.66
CA TYR A 164 0.66 3.83 9.33
C TYR A 164 1.87 2.89 9.18
N ILE A 165 1.61 1.69 8.64
CA ILE A 165 2.64 0.73 8.23
C ILE A 165 2.39 0.39 6.76
N GLY A 166 3.32 0.76 5.89
CA GLY A 166 3.17 0.60 4.45
C GLY A 166 3.11 -0.84 3.98
N GLY A 167 2.58 -1.01 2.76
CA GLY A 167 2.56 -2.31 2.08
C GLY A 167 3.97 -2.91 1.99
N GLY A 168 4.07 -4.23 2.16
CA GLY A 168 5.35 -4.95 2.11
C GLY A 168 6.37 -4.57 3.19
N ALA A 169 6.03 -3.75 4.18
CA ALA A 169 7.00 -3.24 5.16
C ALA A 169 7.82 -4.32 5.87
N PHE A 170 7.24 -5.50 6.13
CA PHE A 170 7.92 -6.67 6.73
C PHE A 170 7.90 -7.89 5.81
N TYR A 171 7.78 -7.68 4.51
CA TYR A 171 7.83 -8.76 3.53
C TYR A 171 9.11 -9.56 3.68
N GLY A 172 9.03 -10.89 3.75
CA GLY A 172 10.21 -11.76 3.79
C GLY A 172 11.05 -11.68 5.08
N CYS A 173 10.57 -11.02 6.14
CA CYS A 173 11.22 -11.01 7.46
C CYS A 173 11.10 -12.39 8.15
N LYS A 174 11.81 -13.39 7.66
CA LYS A 174 11.65 -14.82 8.04
C LYS A 174 12.00 -15.12 9.50
N ASN A 175 12.82 -14.29 10.13
CA ASN A 175 13.24 -14.48 11.52
C ASN A 175 12.33 -13.73 12.53
N LEU A 176 11.47 -12.82 12.05
CA LEU A 176 10.58 -12.03 12.90
C LEU A 176 9.38 -12.87 13.30
N LYS A 177 9.36 -13.36 14.54
CA LYS A 177 8.34 -14.32 15.00
C LYS A 177 7.11 -13.68 15.64
N GLN A 178 7.26 -12.48 16.16
CA GLN A 178 6.22 -11.74 16.86
C GLN A 178 6.41 -10.26 16.63
N ILE A 179 5.30 -9.53 16.62
CA ILE A 179 5.28 -8.08 16.52
C ILE A 179 4.07 -7.57 17.29
N THR A 180 4.25 -6.48 18.03
CA THR A 180 3.13 -5.73 18.61
C THR A 180 2.77 -4.63 17.62
N LEU A 181 1.55 -4.66 17.09
CA LEU A 181 1.05 -3.62 16.20
C LEU A 181 0.64 -2.38 17.01
N PRO A 182 0.85 -1.16 16.48
CA PRO A 182 0.51 0.05 17.21
C PRO A 182 -1.02 0.20 17.36
N PRO A 183 -1.50 0.78 18.48
CA PRO A 183 -2.91 0.76 18.85
C PRO A 183 -3.84 1.60 17.97
N TYR A 184 -3.28 2.47 17.12
CA TYR A 184 -4.01 3.36 16.22
C TYR A 184 -3.82 2.98 14.74
N LEU A 185 -3.36 1.76 14.46
CA LEU A 185 -3.24 1.28 13.09
C LEU A 185 -4.63 1.10 12.48
N GLU A 186 -4.93 1.80 11.39
CA GLU A 186 -6.24 1.72 10.72
C GLU A 186 -6.35 0.51 9.78
N LYS A 187 -5.21 0.10 9.20
CA LYS A 187 -5.14 -0.91 8.15
C LYS A 187 -3.83 -1.71 8.24
N ILE A 188 -3.93 -3.01 8.01
CA ILE A 188 -2.78 -3.86 7.70
C ILE A 188 -2.68 -3.91 6.18
N GLU A 189 -1.66 -3.29 5.62
CA GLU A 189 -1.54 -3.08 4.17
C GLU A 189 -1.24 -4.36 3.37
N THR A 190 -1.35 -4.21 2.05
CA THR A 190 -1.01 -5.25 1.08
C THR A 190 0.40 -5.81 1.34
N TYR A 191 0.49 -7.14 1.45
CA TYR A 191 1.73 -7.90 1.67
C TYR A 191 2.57 -7.53 2.90
N THR A 192 2.06 -6.75 3.87
CA THR A 192 2.87 -6.24 5.00
C THR A 192 3.70 -7.31 5.71
N PHE A 193 3.18 -8.52 5.90
CA PHE A 193 3.83 -9.66 6.56
C PHE A 193 3.99 -10.90 5.66
N LYS A 194 3.88 -10.74 4.34
CA LYS A 194 4.00 -11.87 3.39
C LYS A 194 5.38 -12.53 3.48
N TYR A 195 5.45 -13.85 3.52
CA TYR A 195 6.68 -14.64 3.75
C TYR A 195 7.46 -14.31 5.04
N SER A 196 6.83 -13.66 6.03
CA SER A 196 7.46 -13.39 7.33
C SER A 196 7.45 -14.62 8.26
N GLY A 197 8.27 -14.57 9.31
CA GLY A 197 8.30 -15.59 10.35
C GLY A 197 7.19 -15.45 11.40
N ILE A 198 6.23 -14.53 11.23
CA ILE A 198 5.24 -14.19 12.27
C ILE A 198 4.40 -15.41 12.60
N GLU A 199 4.46 -15.86 13.86
CA GLU A 199 3.72 -17.02 14.34
C GLU A 199 2.41 -16.65 15.03
N LYS A 200 2.36 -15.45 15.63
CA LYS A 200 1.20 -14.95 16.36
C LYS A 200 1.01 -13.47 16.11
N ILE A 201 -0.24 -13.03 15.95
CA ILE A 201 -0.55 -11.60 15.88
C ILE A 201 -1.86 -11.26 16.60
N GLU A 202 -1.84 -10.11 17.27
CA GLU A 202 -3.03 -9.49 17.83
C GLU A 202 -3.33 -8.24 16.99
N VAL A 203 -4.50 -8.25 16.34
CA VAL A 203 -4.97 -7.15 15.49
C VAL A 203 -5.55 -6.06 16.40
N PRO A 204 -5.04 -4.81 16.35
CA PRO A 204 -5.57 -3.70 17.13
C PRO A 204 -7.05 -3.44 16.82
N GLN A 205 -7.80 -2.97 17.83
CA GLN A 205 -9.23 -2.66 17.69
C GLN A 205 -9.55 -1.61 16.63
N SER A 206 -8.57 -0.76 16.27
CA SER A 206 -8.69 0.28 15.24
C SER A 206 -8.57 -0.24 13.81
N VAL A 207 -8.10 -1.48 13.60
CA VAL A 207 -7.90 -2.03 12.26
C VAL A 207 -9.25 -2.38 11.66
N ALA A 208 -9.67 -1.62 10.66
CA ALA A 208 -10.87 -1.88 9.88
C ALA A 208 -10.58 -2.78 8.67
N GLU A 209 -9.34 -2.80 8.18
CA GLU A 209 -8.99 -3.48 6.93
C GLU A 209 -7.69 -4.31 7.02
N ILE A 210 -7.73 -5.52 6.45
CA ILE A 210 -6.56 -6.37 6.17
C ILE A 210 -6.43 -6.55 4.66
N GLY A 211 -5.36 -6.00 4.08
CA GLY A 211 -5.14 -5.92 2.65
C GLY A 211 -4.68 -7.21 1.98
N TYR A 212 -4.60 -7.16 0.64
CA TYR A 212 -4.28 -8.30 -0.21
C TYR A 212 -3.00 -9.03 0.24
N GLY A 213 -3.14 -10.32 0.52
CA GLY A 213 -2.02 -11.17 0.91
C GLY A 213 -1.18 -10.68 2.09
N ALA A 214 -1.76 -9.87 2.99
CA ALA A 214 -1.07 -9.26 4.13
C ALA A 214 -0.21 -10.26 4.93
N PHE A 215 -0.68 -11.49 5.14
CA PHE A 215 -0.01 -12.56 5.87
C PHE A 215 0.32 -13.78 5.01
N SER A 216 0.18 -13.73 3.68
CA SER A 216 0.35 -14.91 2.83
C SER A 216 1.71 -15.58 3.06
N TYR A 217 1.71 -16.90 3.21
CA TYR A 217 2.90 -17.72 3.43
C TYR A 217 3.77 -17.28 4.61
N SER A 218 3.19 -16.60 5.58
CA SER A 218 3.83 -16.39 6.88
C SER A 218 3.69 -17.64 7.76
N ALA A 219 4.45 -17.71 8.84
CA ALA A 219 4.37 -18.81 9.80
C ALA A 219 3.17 -18.72 10.77
N LEU A 220 2.13 -17.94 10.43
CA LEU A 220 1.05 -17.55 11.34
C LEU A 220 0.23 -18.77 11.78
N LYS A 221 0.11 -18.96 13.09
CA LYS A 221 -0.64 -20.05 13.75
C LYS A 221 -1.78 -19.54 14.63
N GLU A 222 -1.69 -18.30 15.11
CA GLU A 222 -2.67 -17.72 16.03
C GLU A 222 -2.92 -16.25 15.66
N ILE A 223 -4.18 -15.89 15.43
CA ILE A 223 -4.62 -14.51 15.24
C ILE A 223 -5.77 -14.18 16.19
N LYS A 224 -5.74 -12.97 16.76
CA LYS A 224 -6.77 -12.40 17.64
C LYS A 224 -7.12 -10.99 17.22
N GLY A 225 -8.20 -10.43 17.73
CA GLY A 225 -8.57 -9.03 17.52
C GLY A 225 -9.25 -8.75 16.18
N LEU A 226 -9.81 -9.78 15.54
CA LEU A 226 -10.48 -9.64 14.24
C LEU A 226 -11.93 -9.16 14.35
N GLU A 227 -12.48 -9.01 15.56
CA GLU A 227 -13.88 -8.68 15.81
C GLU A 227 -14.35 -7.33 15.22
N ASN A 228 -13.43 -6.38 15.00
CA ASN A 228 -13.73 -5.07 14.40
C ASN A 228 -13.25 -4.95 12.95
N VAL A 229 -12.64 -5.99 12.38
CA VAL A 229 -12.16 -5.94 11.00
C VAL A 229 -13.36 -6.03 10.07
N GLU A 230 -13.67 -4.91 9.41
CA GLU A 230 -14.79 -4.79 8.48
C GLU A 230 -14.50 -5.47 7.13
N TYR A 231 -13.23 -5.44 6.71
CA TYR A 231 -12.81 -5.96 5.43
C TYR A 231 -11.50 -6.75 5.52
N ILE A 232 -11.53 -8.00 5.09
CA ILE A 232 -10.34 -8.83 4.89
C ILE A 232 -10.28 -9.15 3.41
N ASP A 233 -9.21 -8.70 2.77
CA ASP A 233 -9.00 -8.83 1.34
C ASP A 233 -8.56 -10.25 0.96
N ASN A 234 -8.53 -10.50 -0.34
CA ASN A 234 -8.27 -11.79 -0.92
C ASN A 234 -6.88 -12.30 -0.53
N CYS A 235 -6.79 -13.62 -0.31
CA CYS A 235 -5.54 -14.31 0.01
C CYS A 235 -4.82 -13.78 1.27
N ALA A 236 -5.45 -12.94 2.10
CA ALA A 236 -4.81 -12.31 3.26
C ALA A 236 -4.03 -13.31 4.11
N PHE A 237 -4.57 -14.52 4.30
CA PHE A 237 -3.96 -15.59 5.10
C PHE A 237 -3.51 -16.81 4.28
N ARG A 238 -3.41 -16.68 2.95
CA ARG A 238 -3.10 -17.79 2.05
C ARG A 238 -1.85 -18.55 2.48
N GLY A 239 -1.96 -19.85 2.69
CA GLY A 239 -0.81 -20.73 2.97
C GLY A 239 -0.16 -20.44 4.33
N THR A 240 -0.93 -19.89 5.26
CA THR A 240 -0.54 -19.82 6.67
C THR A 240 -1.00 -21.08 7.40
N PRO A 241 -0.25 -21.58 8.40
CA PRO A 241 -0.73 -22.67 9.26
C PRO A 241 -2.11 -22.39 9.88
N TRP A 242 -2.40 -21.13 10.23
CA TRP A 242 -3.69 -20.72 10.79
C TRP A 242 -4.86 -20.94 9.82
N GLU A 243 -4.69 -20.57 8.54
CA GLU A 243 -5.71 -20.82 7.52
C GLU A 243 -5.82 -22.31 7.19
N GLU A 244 -4.70 -23.03 7.19
CA GLU A 244 -4.66 -24.48 6.94
C GLU A 244 -5.37 -25.29 8.03
N ASP A 245 -5.27 -24.86 9.29
CA ASP A 245 -5.90 -25.50 10.47
C ASP A 245 -7.43 -25.31 10.52
N ILE A 246 -8.00 -24.39 9.74
CA ILE A 246 -9.47 -24.24 9.63
C ILE A 246 -10.00 -25.46 8.89
N GLU A 247 -10.83 -26.30 9.54
CA GLU A 247 -11.35 -27.54 8.94
C GLU A 247 -12.36 -27.31 7.80
N GLY A 248 -12.47 -28.29 6.89
CA GLY A 248 -13.46 -28.32 5.82
C GLY A 248 -13.02 -27.63 4.52
N ASP A 249 -13.86 -27.72 3.50
CA ASP A 249 -13.57 -27.19 2.15
C ASP A 249 -13.84 -25.68 2.04
N PHE A 250 -14.69 -25.16 2.92
CA PHE A 250 -15.09 -23.77 2.99
C PHE A 250 -14.41 -23.09 4.18
N VAL A 251 -13.35 -22.34 3.90
CA VAL A 251 -12.64 -21.57 4.91
C VAL A 251 -13.38 -20.25 5.12
N CYS A 252 -14.19 -20.21 6.19
CA CYS A 252 -14.97 -19.05 6.56
C CYS A 252 -14.37 -18.32 7.76
N ILE A 253 -14.32 -16.99 7.69
CA ILE A 253 -13.88 -16.10 8.77
C ILE A 253 -15.03 -15.10 9.00
N TYR A 254 -15.65 -15.11 10.20
CA TYR A 254 -16.85 -14.32 10.52
C TYR A 254 -17.96 -14.39 9.45
N ASP A 255 -18.33 -15.61 9.06
CA ASP A 255 -19.33 -15.90 8.03
C ASP A 255 -18.98 -15.41 6.61
N ALA A 256 -17.81 -14.81 6.39
CA ALA A 256 -17.28 -14.51 5.06
C ALA A 256 -16.46 -15.69 4.55
N LEU A 257 -16.70 -16.12 3.32
CA LEU A 257 -15.92 -17.16 2.66
C LEU A 257 -14.64 -16.56 2.08
N HIS A 258 -13.49 -17.00 2.59
CA HIS A 258 -12.15 -16.50 2.19
C HIS A 258 -11.40 -17.43 1.25
N LEU A 259 -11.61 -18.74 1.39
CA LEU A 259 -10.96 -19.73 0.55
C LEU A 259 -11.89 -20.93 0.38
N TYR A 260 -12.04 -21.38 -0.86
CA TYR A 260 -12.58 -22.69 -1.16
C TYR A 260 -11.41 -23.62 -1.54
N ARG A 261 -11.21 -24.70 -0.80
CA ARG A 261 -10.15 -25.69 -1.06
C ARG A 261 -10.69 -27.10 -1.39
N GLY A 262 -11.99 -27.20 -1.62
CA GLY A 262 -12.64 -28.45 -1.99
C GLY A 262 -12.32 -28.90 -3.41
N THR A 263 -12.77 -30.11 -3.73
CA THR A 263 -12.46 -30.78 -5.00
C THR A 263 -13.62 -30.79 -6.01
N GLU A 264 -14.76 -30.23 -5.65
CA GLU A 264 -15.94 -30.24 -6.51
C GLU A 264 -15.85 -29.20 -7.64
N SER A 265 -16.28 -29.58 -8.85
CA SER A 265 -16.41 -28.67 -9.98
C SER A 265 -17.69 -27.84 -9.92
N GLU A 266 -18.75 -28.35 -9.27
CA GLU A 266 -19.99 -27.63 -8.99
C GLU A 266 -20.09 -27.40 -7.48
N VAL A 267 -20.02 -26.14 -7.05
CA VAL A 267 -19.85 -25.76 -5.65
C VAL A 267 -21.08 -25.04 -5.14
N VAL A 268 -21.74 -25.60 -4.14
CA VAL A 268 -22.83 -24.93 -3.41
C VAL A 268 -22.27 -24.34 -2.13
N LEU A 269 -22.31 -23.01 -1.97
CA LEU A 269 -21.78 -22.39 -0.75
C LEU A 269 -22.66 -22.70 0.47
N PRO A 270 -22.09 -22.79 1.68
CA PRO A 270 -22.85 -22.97 2.90
C PRO A 270 -23.90 -21.88 3.08
N ALA A 271 -25.13 -22.26 3.45
CA ALA A 271 -26.24 -21.31 3.67
C ALA A 271 -25.97 -20.28 4.79
N THR A 272 -24.95 -20.49 5.62
CA THR A 272 -24.51 -19.53 6.65
C THR A 272 -23.65 -18.40 6.10
N THR A 273 -23.07 -18.57 4.91
CA THR A 273 -22.16 -17.59 4.27
C THR A 273 -22.85 -16.24 4.08
N LYS A 274 -22.26 -15.15 4.59
CA LYS A 274 -22.78 -13.78 4.46
C LYS A 274 -22.05 -12.96 3.42
N ALA A 275 -20.83 -13.36 3.08
CA ALA A 275 -19.96 -12.60 2.19
C ALA A 275 -18.98 -13.53 1.45
N ILE A 276 -18.51 -13.09 0.28
CA ILE A 276 -17.42 -13.75 -0.45
C ILE A 276 -16.25 -12.78 -0.54
N ARG A 277 -15.06 -13.26 -0.16
CA ARG A 277 -13.81 -12.48 -0.05
C ARG A 277 -12.65 -13.22 -0.72
N GLY A 278 -12.65 -13.28 -2.05
CA GLY A 278 -11.51 -13.88 -2.77
C GLY A 278 -11.53 -15.40 -2.89
N ALA A 279 -12.64 -16.01 -2.47
CA ALA A 279 -12.75 -17.45 -2.22
C ALA A 279 -12.26 -18.35 -3.35
N PHE A 280 -12.45 -17.94 -4.61
CA PHE A 280 -12.11 -18.73 -5.80
C PHE A 280 -10.98 -18.11 -6.63
N CYS A 281 -10.25 -17.13 -6.08
CA CYS A 281 -9.18 -16.42 -6.79
C CYS A 281 -7.97 -17.33 -7.10
N ILE A 282 -7.65 -17.47 -8.39
CA ILE A 282 -6.39 -18.02 -8.89
C ILE A 282 -5.46 -16.85 -9.24
N ASP A 283 -4.44 -16.62 -8.40
CA ASP A 283 -3.37 -15.66 -8.67
C ASP A 283 -2.09 -16.38 -9.13
N GLU A 284 -1.17 -15.66 -9.77
CA GLU A 284 0.08 -16.20 -10.29
C GLU A 284 0.90 -16.88 -9.18
N GLY A 285 1.09 -18.20 -9.30
CA GLY A 285 1.86 -19.02 -8.36
C GLY A 285 1.04 -20.00 -7.52
N TYR A 286 -0.29 -19.93 -7.52
CA TYR A 286 -1.16 -20.94 -6.88
C TYR A 286 -1.88 -21.76 -7.93
N ASN A 287 -1.44 -23.00 -8.13
CA ASN A 287 -2.10 -23.90 -9.07
C ASN A 287 -3.27 -24.55 -8.33
N TYR A 288 -4.49 -24.02 -8.49
CA TYR A 288 -5.68 -24.75 -8.07
C TYR A 288 -5.70 -26.09 -8.80
N PRO A 289 -5.76 -27.23 -8.09
CA PRO A 289 -5.71 -28.53 -8.74
C PRO A 289 -6.95 -28.80 -9.59
N ILE A 290 -8.03 -28.03 -9.41
CA ILE A 290 -9.35 -28.30 -9.97
C ILE A 290 -9.97 -27.03 -10.55
N LYS A 291 -10.58 -27.17 -11.72
CA LYS A 291 -11.36 -26.12 -12.41
C LYS A 291 -12.78 -26.13 -11.84
N VAL A 292 -13.13 -25.13 -11.05
CA VAL A 292 -14.52 -24.91 -10.62
C VAL A 292 -15.30 -24.36 -11.82
N THR A 293 -16.36 -25.07 -12.21
CA THR A 293 -17.19 -24.72 -13.38
C THR A 293 -18.51 -24.08 -12.97
N LYS A 294 -19.03 -24.34 -11.77
CA LYS A 294 -20.24 -23.69 -11.25
C LYS A 294 -20.11 -23.33 -9.79
N VAL A 295 -20.63 -22.16 -9.41
CA VAL A 295 -20.76 -21.72 -8.02
C VAL A 295 -22.18 -21.26 -7.76
N PHE A 296 -22.82 -21.82 -6.74
CA PHE A 296 -24.16 -21.47 -6.28
C PHE A 296 -24.09 -20.66 -4.99
N ILE A 297 -24.46 -19.38 -5.07
CA ILE A 297 -24.43 -18.45 -3.94
C ILE A 297 -25.80 -18.47 -3.24
N PRO A 298 -25.87 -18.69 -1.91
CA PRO A 298 -27.13 -18.69 -1.16
C PRO A 298 -27.63 -17.27 -0.89
N GLU A 299 -28.94 -17.15 -0.65
CA GLU A 299 -29.65 -15.89 -0.32
C GLU A 299 -29.12 -15.18 0.94
N SER A 300 -28.31 -15.86 1.75
CA SER A 300 -27.66 -15.26 2.92
C SER A 300 -26.49 -14.34 2.57
N VAL A 301 -25.92 -14.44 1.36
CA VAL A 301 -24.82 -13.59 0.92
C VAL A 301 -25.35 -12.23 0.49
N THR A 302 -24.70 -11.17 0.99
CA THR A 302 -25.05 -9.78 0.67
C THR A 302 -23.95 -9.04 -0.07
N SER A 303 -22.70 -9.56 -0.05
CA SER A 303 -21.55 -8.91 -0.67
C SER A 303 -20.52 -9.86 -1.27
N ILE A 304 -19.93 -9.48 -2.40
CA ILE A 304 -18.86 -10.19 -3.12
C ILE A 304 -17.73 -9.19 -3.42
N SER A 305 -16.51 -9.45 -2.92
CA SER A 305 -15.36 -8.56 -3.13
C SER A 305 -14.79 -8.66 -4.56
N PRO A 306 -14.01 -7.64 -5.00
CA PRO A 306 -13.13 -7.75 -6.16
C PRO A 306 -12.33 -9.05 -6.17
N LYS A 307 -12.04 -9.56 -7.37
CA LYS A 307 -11.27 -10.80 -7.61
C LYS A 307 -11.80 -12.08 -6.95
N SER A 308 -13.02 -12.10 -6.38
CA SER A 308 -13.60 -13.29 -5.77
C SER A 308 -13.59 -14.54 -6.66
N PHE A 309 -13.61 -14.36 -7.98
CA PHE A 309 -13.59 -15.40 -9.01
C PHE A 309 -12.47 -15.17 -10.05
N TYR A 310 -11.42 -14.45 -9.68
CA TYR A 310 -10.34 -14.10 -10.61
C TYR A 310 -9.56 -15.33 -11.07
N GLY A 311 -9.16 -15.37 -12.34
CA GLY A 311 -8.33 -16.44 -12.90
C GLY A 311 -9.05 -17.77 -13.22
N GLN A 312 -10.28 -17.97 -12.75
CA GLN A 312 -11.11 -19.11 -13.16
C GLN A 312 -11.63 -18.90 -14.59
N LYS A 313 -11.48 -19.90 -15.46
CA LYS A 313 -11.94 -19.85 -16.86
C LYS A 313 -13.23 -20.62 -17.04
N ASP A 314 -14.19 -20.09 -17.82
CA ASP A 314 -15.45 -20.78 -18.20
C ASP A 314 -16.31 -21.23 -16.98
N MET A 315 -16.49 -20.37 -15.97
CA MET A 315 -17.29 -20.66 -14.78
C MET A 315 -18.66 -20.00 -14.82
N GLU A 316 -19.72 -20.68 -14.38
CA GLU A 316 -21.04 -20.09 -14.14
C GLU A 316 -21.19 -19.74 -12.66
N VAL A 317 -21.57 -18.50 -12.35
CA VAL A 317 -21.79 -18.07 -10.96
C VAL A 317 -23.25 -17.64 -10.81
N TYR A 318 -23.99 -18.40 -10.01
CA TYR A 318 -25.40 -18.15 -9.71
C TYR A 318 -25.48 -17.17 -8.55
N ILE A 319 -25.87 -15.93 -8.85
CA ILE A 319 -25.90 -14.82 -7.89
C ILE A 319 -27.38 -14.45 -7.60
N PRO A 320 -27.85 -14.60 -6.35
CA PRO A 320 -29.21 -14.24 -5.96
C PRO A 320 -29.39 -12.72 -5.80
N LYS A 321 -30.66 -12.27 -5.72
CA LYS A 321 -31.00 -10.84 -5.53
C LYS A 321 -30.53 -10.28 -4.19
N SER A 322 -30.29 -11.14 -3.19
CA SER A 322 -29.78 -10.75 -1.88
C SER A 322 -28.40 -10.08 -1.96
N VAL A 323 -27.61 -10.34 -3.01
CA VAL A 323 -26.29 -9.75 -3.18
C VAL A 323 -26.42 -8.33 -3.70
N THR A 324 -26.20 -7.36 -2.80
CA THR A 324 -26.36 -5.93 -3.11
C THR A 324 -25.05 -5.19 -3.33
N ALA A 325 -23.92 -5.76 -2.92
CA ALA A 325 -22.59 -5.17 -3.11
C ALA A 325 -21.67 -6.13 -3.88
N ILE A 326 -21.23 -5.77 -5.09
CA ILE A 326 -20.45 -6.66 -5.97
C ILE A 326 -19.26 -5.89 -6.55
N GLY A 327 -18.06 -6.44 -6.35
CA GLY A 327 -16.82 -5.86 -6.84
C GLY A 327 -16.42 -4.57 -6.12
N CYS A 328 -15.59 -3.76 -6.77
CA CYS A 328 -15.13 -2.49 -6.24
C CYS A 328 -16.15 -1.38 -6.61
N ASN A 329 -16.82 -0.82 -5.61
CA ASN A 329 -17.78 0.27 -5.78
C ASN A 329 -17.19 1.65 -5.44
N ASP A 330 -15.86 1.74 -5.23
CA ASP A 330 -15.22 3.02 -4.94
C ASP A 330 -14.92 3.78 -6.25
N ALA A 331 -15.80 4.74 -6.56
CA ALA A 331 -15.66 5.60 -7.72
C ALA A 331 -14.46 6.58 -7.65
N THR A 332 -13.74 6.62 -6.53
CA THR A 332 -12.55 7.47 -6.35
C THR A 332 -11.26 6.75 -6.74
N LEU A 333 -11.28 5.42 -6.90
CA LEU A 333 -10.12 4.64 -7.30
C LEU A 333 -9.84 4.78 -8.81
N PRO A 334 -8.55 4.87 -9.21
CA PRO A 334 -8.18 4.82 -10.62
C PRO A 334 -8.73 3.54 -11.29
N PRO A 335 -9.18 3.58 -12.57
CA PRO A 335 -9.79 2.44 -13.26
C PRO A 335 -8.95 1.15 -13.25
N GLU A 336 -7.63 1.29 -13.23
CA GLU A 336 -6.66 0.18 -13.12
C GLU A 336 -6.70 -0.56 -11.77
N HIS A 337 -7.28 0.05 -10.74
CA HIS A 337 -7.47 -0.51 -9.40
C HIS A 337 -8.94 -0.88 -9.11
N ALA A 338 -9.87 -0.54 -10.02
CA ALA A 338 -11.27 -0.95 -9.97
C ALA A 338 -11.41 -2.40 -10.47
N GLU A 339 -10.89 -3.34 -9.68
CA GLU A 339 -10.86 -4.75 -10.06
C GLU A 339 -12.26 -5.37 -10.02
N ASP A 340 -12.60 -6.10 -11.07
CA ASP A 340 -13.87 -6.84 -11.17
C ASP A 340 -13.81 -8.15 -10.40
N ILE A 341 -14.98 -8.78 -10.18
CA ILE A 341 -15.04 -10.10 -9.54
C ILE A 341 -14.40 -11.19 -10.40
N PHE A 342 -14.31 -11.00 -11.73
CA PHE A 342 -13.62 -11.87 -12.70
C PHE A 342 -12.40 -11.17 -13.32
N LYS A 343 -11.48 -11.96 -13.92
CA LYS A 343 -10.44 -11.42 -14.81
C LYS A 343 -11.02 -11.13 -16.19
N ILE A 344 -10.93 -9.88 -16.64
CA ILE A 344 -11.33 -9.45 -17.99
C ILE A 344 -10.59 -10.29 -19.05
N GLY A 345 -11.34 -10.87 -20.01
CA GLY A 345 -10.79 -11.70 -21.09
C GLY A 345 -10.56 -13.19 -20.76
N PHE A 346 -10.78 -13.60 -19.51
CA PHE A 346 -10.72 -15.01 -19.08
C PHE A 346 -12.07 -15.50 -18.52
N GLY A 347 -13.10 -14.64 -18.54
CA GLY A 347 -14.23 -14.63 -17.61
C GLY A 347 -15.35 -15.66 -17.79
N GLY A 348 -16.04 -15.90 -16.68
CA GLY A 348 -17.25 -16.71 -16.54
C GLY A 348 -18.55 -15.98 -16.90
N VAL A 349 -19.68 -16.62 -16.61
CA VAL A 349 -21.03 -16.12 -16.86
C VAL A 349 -21.74 -15.91 -15.54
N ILE A 350 -22.34 -14.73 -15.35
CA ILE A 350 -23.23 -14.46 -14.21
C ILE A 350 -24.62 -15.02 -14.54
N ILE A 351 -25.10 -15.96 -13.74
CA ILE A 351 -26.49 -16.44 -13.80
C ILE A 351 -27.26 -15.72 -12.69
N THR A 352 -28.25 -14.93 -13.05
CA THR A 352 -29.00 -14.11 -12.09
C THR A 352 -30.46 -13.97 -12.50
N THR A 353 -31.26 -13.30 -11.69
CA THR A 353 -32.66 -12.98 -11.97
C THR A 353 -32.83 -11.53 -12.46
N GLU A 354 -33.95 -11.26 -13.12
CA GLU A 354 -34.30 -9.95 -13.67
C GLU A 354 -34.42 -8.88 -12.56
N GLY A 355 -33.83 -7.72 -12.82
CA GLY A 355 -33.80 -6.56 -11.92
C GLY A 355 -32.84 -6.68 -10.75
N SER A 356 -31.97 -7.70 -10.71
CA SER A 356 -31.04 -7.88 -9.59
C SER A 356 -29.86 -6.89 -9.65
N PRO A 357 -29.20 -6.63 -8.50
CA PRO A 357 -27.94 -5.88 -8.51
C PRO A 357 -26.84 -6.56 -9.33
N ALA A 358 -26.84 -7.90 -9.40
CA ALA A 358 -25.90 -8.66 -10.21
C ALA A 358 -26.11 -8.47 -11.72
N GLU A 359 -27.37 -8.34 -12.18
CA GLU A 359 -27.67 -7.97 -13.57
C GLU A 359 -27.14 -6.58 -13.89
N ALA A 360 -27.44 -5.59 -13.03
CA ALA A 360 -26.95 -4.22 -13.21
C ALA A 360 -25.41 -4.16 -13.25
N TYR A 361 -24.74 -4.90 -12.36
CA TYR A 361 -23.29 -5.02 -12.33
C TYR A 361 -22.75 -5.66 -13.62
N ALA A 362 -23.33 -6.77 -14.07
CA ALA A 362 -22.90 -7.45 -15.29
C ALA A 362 -23.00 -6.55 -16.53
N ILE A 363 -24.11 -5.81 -16.66
CA ILE A 363 -24.33 -4.82 -17.74
C ILE A 363 -23.27 -3.73 -17.66
N ALA A 364 -23.07 -3.14 -16.48
CA ALA A 364 -22.12 -2.04 -16.28
C ALA A 364 -20.67 -2.42 -16.62
N LYS A 365 -20.28 -3.67 -16.34
CA LYS A 365 -18.92 -4.17 -16.56
C LYS A 365 -18.73 -4.93 -17.88
N GLY A 366 -19.81 -5.12 -18.66
CA GLY A 366 -19.76 -5.91 -19.89
C GLY A 366 -19.44 -7.39 -19.66
N ILE A 367 -19.82 -7.93 -18.50
CA ILE A 367 -19.61 -9.34 -18.14
C ILE A 367 -20.76 -10.17 -18.75
N PRO A 368 -20.48 -11.32 -19.39
CA PRO A 368 -21.53 -12.21 -19.88
C PRO A 368 -22.50 -12.62 -18.76
N TYR A 369 -23.80 -12.56 -19.03
CA TYR A 369 -24.81 -12.95 -18.06
C TYR A 369 -26.00 -13.64 -18.71
N LYS A 370 -26.75 -14.39 -17.91
CA LYS A 370 -28.01 -15.06 -18.27
C LYS A 370 -29.04 -14.78 -17.18
N ILE A 371 -30.24 -14.41 -17.61
CA ILE A 371 -31.39 -14.24 -16.73
C ILE A 371 -32.17 -15.55 -16.64
N ILE A 372 -32.48 -15.96 -15.41
CA ILE A 372 -33.38 -17.07 -15.06
C ILE A 372 -34.44 -16.58 -14.08
N THR A 373 -35.50 -17.36 -13.88
CA THR A 373 -36.51 -17.10 -12.85
C THR A 373 -35.99 -17.47 -11.45
N GLU A 374 -36.60 -16.92 -10.40
CA GLU A 374 -36.28 -17.30 -9.01
C GLU A 374 -36.55 -18.79 -8.75
N GLU A 375 -37.62 -19.35 -9.35
CA GLU A 375 -37.94 -20.78 -9.27
C GLU A 375 -36.85 -21.65 -9.92
N GLU A 376 -36.37 -21.28 -11.12
CA GLU A 376 -35.27 -21.98 -11.79
C GLU A 376 -33.97 -21.90 -10.99
N MET A 377 -33.69 -20.75 -10.36
CA MET A 377 -32.49 -20.58 -9.51
C MET A 377 -32.54 -21.54 -8.32
N GLN A 378 -33.66 -21.59 -7.61
CA GLN A 378 -33.84 -22.51 -6.48
C GLN A 378 -33.76 -23.97 -6.91
N GLN A 379 -34.36 -24.33 -8.06
CA GLN A 379 -34.28 -25.70 -8.59
C GLN A 379 -32.85 -26.12 -8.93
N GLU A 380 -32.05 -25.24 -9.55
CA GLU A 380 -30.65 -25.52 -9.85
C GLU A 380 -29.81 -25.64 -8.56
N MET A 381 -30.06 -24.79 -7.55
CA MET A 381 -29.42 -24.90 -6.24
C MET A 381 -29.76 -26.21 -5.51
N GLU A 382 -31.03 -26.61 -5.51
CA GLU A 382 -31.48 -27.87 -4.88
C GLU A 382 -30.89 -29.09 -5.59
N LYS A 383 -30.86 -29.07 -6.93
CA LYS A 383 -30.27 -30.14 -7.74
C LYS A 383 -28.77 -30.28 -7.46
N ALA A 384 -28.03 -29.17 -7.42
CA ALA A 384 -26.61 -29.19 -7.09
C ALA A 384 -26.36 -29.72 -5.67
N SER A 385 -27.18 -29.29 -4.70
CA SER A 385 -27.09 -29.72 -3.29
C SER A 385 -27.34 -31.23 -3.12
N ASN A 386 -28.19 -31.83 -3.94
CA ASN A 386 -28.49 -33.27 -3.92
C ASN A 386 -27.42 -34.13 -4.61
N THR A 387 -26.59 -33.54 -5.47
CA THR A 387 -25.53 -34.24 -6.21
C THR A 387 -24.20 -34.23 -5.45
N SER A 388 -24.03 -33.30 -4.50
CA SER A 388 -22.85 -33.12 -3.64
C SER A 388 -22.86 -33.96 -2.36
N LYS A 389 -23.89 -34.79 -2.12
CA LYS A 389 -24.01 -35.73 -0.98
C LYS A 389 -23.78 -37.15 -1.45
#